data_AF-A0A3E2WZY7-F1
#
_entry.id   AF-A0A3E2WZY7-F1
#
_cell.length_a   1.000
_cell.length_b   1.000
_cell.length_c   1.000
_cell.angle_alpha   90.00
_cell.angle_beta   90.00
_cell.angle_gamma   90.00
#
_symmetry.space_group_name_H-M   'P 1'
#
loop_
_entity.id
_entity.type
_entity.pdbx_description
1 polymer ?
#
loop_
_entity_poly.entity_id
_entity_poly.type
_entity_poly.pdbx_seq_one_letter_code
_entity_poly.pdbx_strand_id
1 'polypeptide(L)'
;MKAVIGEYGKVIILAVVLGMLVLFLFGRGNHGFLGMISKARPEAAVGNEDSFAMAQTVFSRKAPELSVSVRKLQKGRKYNLLDSGLFEIKAVNQEGEAVPVTIVKLTAPGQQDITGETDPRMFVPFISGEYQITYRAEESFQGSMRAKEKKYSVLVD
;
A
#
# COMPACT_ATOMS: atom_id res chain seq x y z
N MET A 1 21.57 -55.11 39.40
CA MET A 1 22.59 -54.07 39.67
C MET A 1 23.47 -53.68 38.47
N LYS A 2 23.36 -54.30 37.27
CA LYS A 2 24.13 -53.86 36.08
C LYS A 2 23.46 -52.72 35.26
N ALA A 3 22.15 -52.51 35.40
CA ALA A 3 21.42 -51.47 34.68
C ALA A 3 21.73 -50.05 35.18
N VAL A 4 22.02 -49.89 36.48
CA VAL A 4 22.20 -48.59 37.12
C VAL A 4 23.49 -47.89 36.67
N ILE A 5 24.56 -48.66 36.45
CA ILE A 5 25.86 -48.15 35.96
C ILE A 5 25.75 -47.57 34.54
N GLY A 6 24.88 -48.13 33.68
CA GLY A 6 24.63 -47.63 32.34
C GLY A 6 23.84 -46.32 32.31
N GLU A 7 22.92 -46.12 33.26
CA GLU A 7 22.16 -44.87 33.40
C GLU A 7 23.04 -43.72 33.91
N TYR A 8 23.87 -43.95 34.92
CA TYR A 8 24.81 -42.92 35.39
C TYR A 8 25.82 -42.52 34.30
N GLY A 9 26.27 -43.46 33.47
CA GLY A 9 27.12 -43.16 32.31
C GLY A 9 26.44 -42.23 31.30
N LYS A 10 25.15 -42.44 31.02
CA LYS A 10 24.36 -41.55 30.13
C LYS A 10 24.19 -40.15 30.74
N VAL A 11 23.93 -40.06 32.04
CA VAL A 11 23.81 -38.77 32.74
C VAL A 11 25.13 -38.00 32.72
N ILE A 12 26.26 -38.68 32.89
CA ILE A 12 27.59 -38.06 32.82
C ILE A 12 27.86 -37.55 31.39
N ILE A 13 27.59 -38.36 30.37
CA ILE A 13 27.76 -37.95 28.96
C ILE A 13 26.86 -36.76 28.63
N LEU A 14 25.59 -36.79 29.07
CA LEU A 14 24.65 -35.69 28.89
C LEU A 14 25.18 -34.40 29.53
N ALA A 15 25.68 -34.49 30.77
CA ALA A 15 26.26 -33.34 31.48
C ALA A 15 27.49 -32.76 30.77
N VAL A 16 28.35 -33.61 30.20
CA VAL A 16 29.53 -33.18 29.42
C VAL A 16 29.10 -32.49 28.13
N VAL A 17 28.16 -33.06 27.38
CA VAL A 17 27.65 -32.46 26.14
C VAL A 17 26.98 -31.11 26.42
N LEU A 18 26.18 -31.03 27.48
CA LEU A 18 25.48 -29.80 27.87
C LEU A 18 26.49 -28.74 28.35
N GLY A 19 27.54 -29.14 29.08
CA GLY A 19 28.64 -28.25 29.44
C GLY A 19 29.41 -27.70 28.23
N MET A 20 29.70 -28.55 27.24
CA MET A 20 30.32 -28.11 25.98
C MET A 20 29.41 -27.14 25.20
N LEU A 21 28.10 -27.37 25.20
CA LEU A 21 27.13 -26.52 24.52
C LEU A 21 27.02 -25.15 25.20
N VAL A 22 27.01 -25.10 26.54
CA VAL A 22 27.04 -23.84 27.30
C VAL A 22 28.32 -23.07 27.04
N LEU A 23 29.48 -23.74 27.04
CA LEU A 23 30.77 -23.12 26.72
C LEU A 23 30.84 -22.66 25.26
N PHE A 24 30.20 -23.36 24.32
CA PHE A 24 30.11 -22.95 22.93
C PHE A 24 29.20 -21.72 22.75
N LEU A 25 28.06 -21.68 23.44
CA LEU A 25 27.11 -20.56 23.37
C LEU A 25 27.64 -19.29 24.03
N PHE A 26 28.27 -19.40 25.20
CA PHE A 26 28.66 -18.25 26.03
C PHE A 26 30.18 -18.04 26.19
N GLY A 27 31.00 -18.91 25.59
CA GLY A 27 32.45 -18.77 25.64
C GLY A 27 32.92 -17.50 24.92
N ARG A 28 33.78 -16.71 25.58
CA ARG A 28 34.38 -15.46 25.07
C ARG A 28 35.35 -15.64 23.88
N GLY A 29 35.40 -16.83 23.27
CA GLY A 29 36.34 -17.16 22.21
C GLY A 29 35.79 -16.85 20.81
N ASN A 30 36.69 -16.52 19.88
CA ASN A 30 36.38 -16.28 18.46
C ASN A 30 35.77 -17.48 17.70
N HIS A 31 35.73 -18.66 18.34
CA HIS A 31 35.17 -19.91 17.81
C HIS A 31 33.85 -20.31 18.51
N GLY A 32 33.37 -19.52 19.48
CA GLY A 32 32.06 -19.71 20.09
C GLY A 32 30.95 -19.11 19.23
N PHE A 33 29.70 -19.52 19.46
CA PHE A 33 28.52 -19.10 18.69
C PHE A 33 28.39 -17.57 18.58
N LEU A 34 28.54 -16.85 19.70
CA LEU A 34 28.49 -15.38 19.71
C LEU A 34 29.64 -14.73 18.92
N GLY A 35 30.81 -15.35 18.92
CA GLY A 35 31.96 -14.92 18.11
C GLY A 35 31.77 -15.19 16.62
N MET A 36 31.04 -16.24 16.26
CA MET A 36 30.65 -16.53 14.88
C MET A 36 29.56 -15.57 14.40
N ILE A 37 28.55 -15.27 15.22
CA ILE A 37 27.50 -14.29 14.88
C ILE A 37 28.06 -12.87 14.78
N SER A 38 28.95 -12.45 15.68
CA SER A 38 29.52 -11.09 15.61
C SER A 38 30.39 -10.87 14.38
N LYS A 39 30.93 -11.94 13.79
CA LYS A 39 31.68 -11.93 12.52
C LYS A 39 30.81 -12.18 11.30
N ALA A 40 29.62 -12.74 11.48
CA ALA A 40 28.62 -12.81 10.43
C ALA A 40 28.17 -11.38 10.13
N ARG A 41 28.84 -10.75 9.16
CA ARG A 41 28.39 -9.46 8.65
C ARG A 41 26.97 -9.65 8.11
N PRO A 42 26.03 -8.74 8.43
CA PRO A 42 24.74 -8.74 7.77
C PRO A 42 24.97 -8.69 6.26
N GLU A 43 24.29 -9.56 5.52
CA GLU A 43 24.41 -9.70 4.06
C GLU A 43 24.10 -8.37 3.34
N ALA A 44 23.26 -7.55 3.97
CA ALA A 44 23.16 -6.11 3.73
C ALA A 44 22.71 -5.42 5.03
N ALA A 45 23.53 -4.49 5.55
CA ALA A 45 23.04 -3.49 6.49
C ALA A 45 22.49 -2.33 5.66
N VAL A 46 21.18 -2.10 5.69
CA VAL A 46 20.60 -0.90 5.07
C VAL A 46 21.18 0.31 5.80
N GLY A 47 21.98 1.11 5.10
CA GLY A 47 22.58 2.31 5.65
C GLY A 47 21.51 3.36 5.96
N ASN A 48 21.81 4.22 6.93
CA ASN A 48 20.91 5.33 7.29
C ASN A 48 20.75 6.31 6.11
N GLU A 49 21.78 6.45 5.27
CA GLU A 49 21.75 7.26 4.03
C GLU A 49 20.77 6.71 2.98
N ASP A 50 20.75 5.38 2.78
CA ASP A 50 19.81 4.73 1.86
C ASP A 50 18.36 4.90 2.33
N SER A 51 18.15 4.80 3.65
CA SER A 51 16.83 4.97 4.25
C SER A 51 16.34 6.43 4.16
N PHE A 52 17.23 7.40 4.36
CA PHE A 52 16.92 8.82 4.23
C PHE A 52 16.64 9.20 2.77
N ALA A 53 17.42 8.70 1.82
CA ALA A 53 17.18 8.93 0.40
C ALA A 53 15.81 8.36 -0.03
N MET A 54 15.49 7.13 0.37
CA MET A 54 14.16 6.55 0.13
C MET A 54 13.05 7.39 0.78
N ALA A 55 13.17 7.74 2.06
CA ALA A 55 12.18 8.57 2.74
C ALA A 55 11.97 9.93 2.05
N GLN A 56 13.05 10.56 1.58
CA GLN A 56 12.99 11.83 0.86
C GLN A 56 12.25 11.69 -0.48
N THR A 57 12.48 10.60 -1.22
CA THR A 57 11.74 10.34 -2.48
C THR A 57 10.24 10.14 -2.24
N VAL A 58 9.87 9.44 -1.17
CA VAL A 58 8.46 9.24 -0.77
C VAL A 58 7.81 10.56 -0.32
N PHE A 59 8.54 11.37 0.44
CA PHE A 59 8.04 12.63 0.96
C PHE A 59 7.83 13.68 -0.13
N SER A 60 8.77 13.77 -1.08
CA SER A 60 8.75 14.76 -2.17
C SER A 60 7.91 14.35 -3.38
N ARG A 61 7.44 13.09 -3.43
CA ARG A 61 6.57 12.59 -4.51
C ARG A 61 5.28 13.41 -4.59
N LYS A 62 4.99 13.90 -5.79
CA LYS A 62 3.78 14.67 -6.07
C LYS A 62 2.56 13.75 -6.07
N ALA A 63 1.40 14.30 -5.70
CA ALA A 63 0.13 13.62 -5.92
C ALA A 63 -0.12 13.41 -7.42
N PRO A 64 -0.86 12.36 -7.82
CA PRO A 64 -1.16 12.12 -9.22
C PRO A 64 -1.90 13.30 -9.85
N GLU A 65 -1.64 13.51 -11.14
CA GLU A 65 -2.42 14.46 -11.93
C GLU A 65 -3.80 13.88 -12.22
N LEU A 66 -4.82 14.73 -12.20
CA LEU A 66 -6.20 14.33 -12.48
C LEU A 66 -6.90 15.42 -13.31
N SER A 67 -7.29 15.07 -14.53
CA SER A 67 -8.10 15.89 -15.42
C SER A 67 -9.27 15.06 -15.97
N VAL A 68 -10.46 15.65 -15.96
CA VAL A 68 -11.68 15.09 -16.52
C VAL A 68 -12.30 16.16 -17.40
N SER A 69 -12.67 15.81 -18.63
CA SER A 69 -13.40 16.69 -19.54
C SER A 69 -14.82 16.17 -19.67
N VAL A 70 -15.78 16.91 -19.14
CA VAL A 70 -17.15 16.43 -19.07
C VAL A 70 -17.98 16.96 -20.22
N ARG A 71 -18.62 16.05 -20.94
CA ARG A 71 -19.67 16.37 -21.91
C ARG A 71 -21.02 16.49 -21.22
N LYS A 72 -21.93 17.25 -21.84
CA LYS A 72 -23.32 17.29 -21.39
C LYS A 72 -23.95 15.90 -21.43
N LEU A 73 -24.73 15.57 -20.41
CA LEU A 73 -25.47 14.32 -20.32
C LEU A 73 -26.94 14.57 -20.61
N GLN A 74 -27.64 13.49 -20.92
CA GLN A 74 -29.08 13.48 -21.17
C GLN A 74 -29.81 12.75 -20.05
N LYS A 75 -30.92 13.32 -19.59
CA LYS A 75 -31.81 12.71 -18.62
C LYS A 75 -32.31 11.33 -19.08
N GLY A 76 -32.38 10.38 -18.16
CA GLY A 76 -32.89 9.03 -18.40
C GLY A 76 -31.95 8.11 -19.19
N ARG A 77 -30.79 8.59 -19.64
CA ARG A 77 -29.78 7.78 -20.33
C ARG A 77 -28.77 7.22 -19.34
N LYS A 78 -28.37 5.96 -19.56
CA LYS A 78 -27.34 5.30 -18.74
C LYS A 78 -25.94 5.75 -19.16
N TYR A 79 -25.11 6.06 -18.18
CA TYR A 79 -23.70 6.42 -18.33
C TYR A 79 -22.82 5.63 -17.38
N ASN A 80 -21.59 5.37 -17.81
CA ASN A 80 -20.50 4.97 -16.93
C ASN A 80 -19.67 6.22 -16.65
N LEU A 81 -19.77 6.78 -15.44
CA LEU A 81 -19.08 8.02 -15.05
C LEU A 81 -17.54 7.86 -14.99
N LEU A 82 -17.03 6.63 -15.05
CA LEU A 82 -15.61 6.29 -15.09
C LEU A 82 -15.13 5.94 -16.51
N ASP A 83 -15.96 6.10 -17.54
CA ASP A 83 -15.58 5.83 -18.92
C ASP A 83 -14.64 6.91 -19.46
N SER A 84 -13.37 6.56 -19.62
CA SER A 84 -12.33 7.43 -20.18
C SER A 84 -12.62 7.91 -21.60
N GLY A 85 -13.44 7.20 -22.39
CA GLY A 85 -13.79 7.63 -23.74
C GLY A 85 -14.83 8.76 -23.76
N LEU A 86 -15.77 8.75 -22.80
CA LEU A 86 -16.86 9.73 -22.74
C LEU A 86 -16.51 10.96 -21.90
N PHE A 87 -15.70 10.77 -20.85
CA PHE A 87 -15.30 11.82 -19.89
C PHE A 87 -13.83 12.24 -20.00
N GLU A 88 -13.10 11.72 -21.00
CA GLU A 88 -11.67 12.00 -21.27
C GLU A 88 -10.84 12.05 -19.98
N ILE A 89 -11.08 11.05 -19.11
CA ILE A 89 -10.45 10.96 -17.79
C ILE A 89 -8.98 10.63 -17.99
N LYS A 90 -8.11 11.54 -17.59
CA LYS A 90 -6.66 11.33 -17.52
C LYS A 90 -6.23 11.46 -16.08
N ALA A 91 -5.70 10.36 -15.55
CA ALA A 91 -5.07 10.33 -14.25
C ALA A 91 -3.72 9.62 -14.35
N VAL A 92 -2.65 10.32 -14.03
CA VAL A 92 -1.28 9.80 -14.15
C VAL A 92 -0.43 10.12 -12.93
N ASN A 93 0.49 9.23 -12.58
CA ASN A 93 1.50 9.49 -11.56
C ASN A 93 2.64 10.39 -12.08
N GLN A 94 3.65 10.61 -11.25
CA GLN A 94 4.79 11.46 -11.59
C GLN A 94 5.62 10.93 -12.77
N GLU A 95 5.59 9.61 -13.01
CA GLU A 95 6.25 8.92 -14.11
C GLU A 95 5.39 8.88 -15.39
N GLY A 96 4.15 9.37 -15.33
CA GLY A 96 3.21 9.39 -16.46
C GLY A 96 2.42 8.09 -16.63
N GLU A 97 2.51 7.16 -15.68
CA GLU A 97 1.77 5.90 -15.67
C GLU A 97 0.33 6.12 -15.22
N ALA A 98 -0.61 5.38 -15.80
CA ALA A 98 -2.02 5.50 -15.47
C ALA A 98 -2.31 5.03 -14.04
N VAL A 99 -3.04 5.84 -13.27
CA VAL A 99 -3.46 5.51 -11.90
C VAL A 99 -4.97 5.26 -11.84
N PRO A 100 -5.45 4.39 -10.93
CA PRO A 100 -6.87 4.12 -10.78
C PRO A 100 -7.63 5.37 -10.33
N VAL A 101 -8.82 5.55 -10.92
CA VAL A 101 -9.74 6.65 -10.59
C VAL A 101 -11.04 6.09 -10.01
N THR A 102 -11.48 6.70 -8.92
CA THR A 102 -12.77 6.42 -8.27
C THR A 102 -13.59 7.69 -8.15
N ILE A 103 -14.90 7.54 -7.90
CA ILE A 103 -15.79 8.66 -7.58
C ILE A 103 -16.08 8.58 -6.09
N VAL A 104 -15.71 9.63 -5.37
CA VAL A 104 -15.87 9.71 -3.90
C VAL A 104 -17.07 10.55 -3.49
N LYS A 105 -17.59 11.37 -4.39
CA LYS A 105 -18.81 12.14 -4.14
C LYS A 105 -19.57 12.38 -5.44
N LEU A 106 -20.88 12.20 -5.37
CA LEU A 106 -21.82 12.52 -6.43
C LEU A 106 -22.99 13.29 -5.82
N THR A 107 -23.23 14.48 -6.34
CA THR A 107 -24.28 15.38 -5.84
C THR A 107 -25.21 15.75 -6.98
N ALA A 108 -26.51 15.54 -6.79
CA ALA A 108 -27.56 15.89 -7.74
C ALA A 108 -27.90 17.40 -7.68
N PRO A 109 -28.66 17.91 -8.66
CA PRO A 109 -29.17 19.28 -8.64
C PRO A 109 -29.89 19.57 -7.31
N GLY A 110 -29.63 20.74 -6.72
CA GLY A 110 -30.13 21.09 -5.40
C GLY A 110 -29.26 20.62 -4.23
N GLN A 111 -28.01 20.22 -4.48
CA GLN A 111 -27.02 19.81 -3.48
C GLN A 111 -27.36 18.51 -2.73
N GLN A 112 -28.24 17.66 -3.29
CA GLN A 112 -28.56 16.36 -2.72
C GLN A 112 -27.40 15.38 -2.94
N ASP A 113 -26.86 14.81 -1.87
CA ASP A 113 -25.83 13.78 -1.95
C ASP A 113 -26.44 12.44 -2.35
N ILE A 114 -25.95 11.84 -3.43
CA ILE A 114 -26.43 10.56 -3.98
C ILE A 114 -25.29 9.53 -4.10
N THR A 115 -24.14 9.78 -3.48
CA THR A 115 -22.90 8.98 -3.63
C THR A 115 -23.10 7.50 -3.32
N GLY A 116 -23.94 7.16 -2.33
CA GLY A 116 -24.24 5.78 -1.95
C GLY A 116 -25.51 5.20 -2.55
N GLU A 117 -26.30 6.01 -3.25
CA GLU A 117 -27.61 5.62 -3.78
C GLU A 117 -27.54 5.09 -5.21
N THR A 118 -26.42 5.34 -5.90
CA THR A 118 -26.24 4.97 -7.31
C THR A 118 -24.88 4.36 -7.56
N ASP A 119 -24.82 3.37 -8.47
CA ASP A 119 -23.55 2.84 -8.98
C ASP A 119 -23.01 3.81 -10.05
N PRO A 120 -21.81 4.40 -9.87
CA PRO A 120 -21.21 5.30 -10.85
C PRO A 120 -20.99 4.66 -12.23
N ARG A 121 -20.90 3.33 -12.33
CA ARG A 121 -20.76 2.61 -13.62
C ARG A 121 -22.07 2.44 -14.36
N MET A 122 -23.19 2.64 -13.67
CA MET A 122 -24.55 2.46 -14.19
C MET A 122 -25.43 3.68 -13.91
N PHE A 123 -24.82 4.86 -13.80
CA PHE A 123 -25.50 6.08 -13.44
C PHE A 123 -26.57 6.47 -14.46
N VAL A 124 -27.76 6.81 -13.97
CA VAL A 124 -28.88 7.33 -14.78
C VAL A 124 -29.36 8.63 -14.12
N PRO A 125 -29.19 9.81 -14.75
CA PRO A 125 -29.68 11.05 -14.18
C PRO A 125 -31.19 11.16 -14.37
N PHE A 126 -31.93 11.32 -13.27
CA PHE A 126 -33.40 11.41 -13.27
C PHE A 126 -33.93 12.85 -13.31
N ILE A 127 -33.10 13.81 -12.94
CA ILE A 127 -33.46 15.23 -12.86
C ILE A 127 -32.52 15.99 -13.79
N SER A 128 -33.02 16.98 -14.52
CA SER A 128 -32.18 17.87 -15.32
C SER A 128 -31.55 18.93 -14.42
N GLY A 129 -30.34 19.39 -14.75
CA GLY A 129 -29.60 20.38 -13.97
C GLY A 129 -28.13 20.03 -13.79
N GLU A 130 -27.47 20.77 -12.91
CA GLU A 130 -26.03 20.59 -12.64
C GLU A 130 -25.80 19.50 -11.58
N TYR A 131 -25.13 18.43 -12.00
CA TYR A 131 -24.57 17.42 -11.12
C TYR A 131 -23.12 17.75 -10.78
N GLN A 132 -22.69 17.44 -9.57
CA GLN A 132 -21.31 17.61 -9.16
C GLN A 132 -20.68 16.25 -8.85
N ILE A 133 -19.58 15.95 -9.53
CA ILE A 133 -18.87 14.69 -9.43
C ILE A 133 -17.45 14.96 -8.91
N THR A 134 -17.09 14.35 -7.79
CA THR A 134 -15.72 14.40 -7.27
C THR A 134 -15.02 13.10 -7.60
N TYR A 135 -14.02 13.21 -8.47
CA TYR A 135 -13.13 12.11 -8.83
C TYR A 135 -11.92 12.11 -7.91
N ARG A 136 -11.43 10.92 -7.58
CA ARG A 136 -10.21 10.68 -6.82
C ARG A 136 -9.29 9.78 -7.60
N ALA A 137 -8.07 10.24 -7.86
CA ALA A 137 -6.98 9.43 -8.36
C ALA A 137 -6.09 9.04 -7.18
N GLU A 138 -5.73 7.78 -7.06
CA GLU A 138 -4.97 7.25 -5.92
C GLU A 138 -3.80 6.40 -6.40
N GLU A 139 -2.63 6.64 -5.81
CA GLU A 139 -1.41 5.87 -6.03
C GLU A 139 -0.84 5.40 -4.69
N SER A 140 -0.34 4.17 -4.68
CA SER A 140 0.51 3.64 -3.61
C SER A 140 1.94 3.52 -4.11
N PHE A 141 2.87 4.25 -3.48
CA PHE A 141 4.29 4.22 -3.80
C PHE A 141 5.11 3.97 -2.53
N GLN A 142 5.86 2.87 -2.50
CA GLN A 142 6.72 2.46 -1.39
C GLN A 142 6.03 2.55 -0.01
N GLY A 143 4.77 2.10 0.07
CA GLY A 143 3.99 2.09 1.31
C GLY A 143 3.37 3.44 1.70
N SER A 144 3.58 4.50 0.91
CA SER A 144 2.89 5.78 1.06
C SER A 144 1.77 5.91 0.05
N MET A 145 0.62 6.37 0.51
CA MET A 145 -0.54 6.62 -0.35
C MET A 145 -0.64 8.11 -0.67
N ARG A 146 -0.71 8.44 -1.96
CA ARG A 146 -0.97 9.80 -2.44
C ARG A 146 -2.26 9.80 -3.23
N ALA A 147 -3.15 10.72 -2.90
CA ALA A 147 -4.41 10.88 -3.59
C ALA A 147 -4.60 12.32 -4.05
N LYS A 148 -5.28 12.48 -5.17
CA LYS A 148 -5.75 13.76 -5.69
C LYS A 148 -7.24 13.69 -5.93
N GLU A 149 -7.97 14.60 -5.30
CA GLU A 149 -9.40 14.77 -5.53
C GLU A 149 -9.66 16.02 -6.37
N LYS A 150 -10.61 15.94 -7.29
CA LYS A 150 -11.04 17.08 -8.08
C LYS A 150 -12.53 16.98 -8.42
N LYS A 151 -13.20 18.10 -8.23
CA LYS A 151 -14.64 18.27 -8.44
C LYS A 151 -14.91 18.80 -9.84
N TYR A 152 -15.92 18.25 -10.49
CA TYR A 152 -16.38 18.64 -11.81
C TYR A 152 -17.89 18.81 -11.81
N SER A 153 -18.34 19.80 -12.57
CA SER A 153 -19.76 20.09 -12.78
C SER A 153 -20.20 19.58 -14.13
N VAL A 154 -21.34 18.90 -14.15
CA VAL A 154 -21.89 18.22 -15.33
C VAL A 154 -23.32 18.68 -15.52
N LEU A 155 -23.61 19.26 -16.68
CA LEU A 155 -24.97 19.63 -17.01
C LEU A 155 -25.72 18.43 -17.60
N VAL A 156 -26.88 18.14 -17.05
CA VAL A 156 -27.85 17.19 -17.59
C VAL A 156 -29.02 17.96 -18.18
N ASP A 157 -29.27 17.73 -19.48
CA ASP A 157 -30.44 18.24 -20.19
C ASP A 157 -31.58 17.19 -20.16
#